data_AF-A0A2E4W2Q1-F1
#
_entry.id   AF-A0A2E4W2Q1-F1
#
_cell.length_a   1.000
_cell.length_b   1.000
_cell.length_c   1.000
_cell.angle_alpha   90.00
_cell.angle_beta   90.00
_cell.angle_gamma   90.00
#
_symmetry.space_group_name_H-M   'P 1'
#
loop_
_entity.id
_entity.type
_entity.pdbx_description
1 polymer ?
#
loop_
_entity_poly.entity_id
_entity_poly.type
_entity_poly.pdbx_seq_one_letter_code
_entity_poly.pdbx_strand_id
1 'polypeptide(L)'
;MDYLSNNPSMRFLSGVGGSSNTFKPGGIYKGVVKAVKGTSDRGVPAGQVIVSIPYFGGQNFRYSPSSDQSPMDRLTTGDQVYCTFLNNKTKDLAILGRADRQTDVFIPLADTDGDGGSRPAFEGQLRGDDGSDLVGGYFHPTYSFTDGTGTGMHRSDTANSADTLHLSVSGTEAIRIGQDTYSSYGTVWFTDSYLQVQGIYPWAHNLYSMGATGLRFLNMYVSGDYFGPNQYINTSDENLKTDILDSALGLDFVLNLRPVSYKWIDRGDGDPGVRTHHGFVAQEVETLLGADAAATALWINEEIPAQDEQPAMMHLNGEDEIRAAIPATEARTEQGLRYGELIAPMVKAIQELSAKLETAEARIAVLEG
;
A
#
# COMPACT_ATOMS: atom_id res chain seq x y z
N MET A 1 -56.52 26.84 -1.19
CA MET A 1 -57.24 26.04 -0.18
C MET A 1 -56.22 25.10 0.43
N ASP A 2 -55.81 25.40 1.65
CA ASP A 2 -54.58 24.92 2.25
C ASP A 2 -54.81 23.56 2.91
N TYR A 3 -54.16 22.52 2.39
CA TYR A 3 -54.40 21.10 2.73
C TYR A 3 -53.88 20.69 4.13
N LEU A 4 -53.39 21.66 4.91
CA LEU A 4 -52.72 21.46 6.19
C LEU A 4 -53.50 21.98 7.42
N SER A 5 -54.65 22.63 7.23
CA SER A 5 -55.43 23.20 8.35
C SER A 5 -56.33 22.19 9.08
N ASN A 6 -56.53 20.98 8.53
CA ASN A 6 -57.58 20.06 8.99
C ASN A 6 -57.11 18.72 9.58
N ASN A 7 -55.82 18.51 9.88
CA ASN A 7 -55.36 17.25 10.47
C ASN A 7 -54.58 17.46 11.79
N PRO A 8 -55.19 17.22 12.98
CA PRO A 8 -54.51 17.33 14.27
C PRO A 8 -53.52 16.18 14.58
N SER A 9 -53.24 15.30 13.61
CA SER A 9 -52.57 14.00 13.80
C SER A 9 -51.10 13.93 13.38
N MET A 10 -50.47 14.99 12.86
CA MET A 10 -49.01 15.03 12.67
C MET A 10 -48.30 15.62 13.89
N ARG A 11 -48.18 14.83 14.96
CA ARG A 11 -47.34 15.12 16.13
C ARG A 11 -46.16 14.16 16.15
N PHE A 12 -44.94 14.67 16.20
CA PHE A 12 -43.80 13.89 16.69
C PHE A 12 -44.08 13.55 18.16
N LEU A 13 -44.59 12.35 18.41
CA LEU A 13 -44.79 11.82 19.74
C LEU A 13 -43.46 11.22 20.19
N SER A 14 -42.66 11.97 20.96
CA SER A 14 -41.63 11.31 21.77
C SER A 14 -42.35 10.46 22.83
N GLY A 15 -42.04 9.17 22.80
CA GLY A 15 -42.67 8.16 23.63
C GLY A 15 -42.38 8.41 25.09
N VAL A 16 -43.45 8.58 25.87
CA VAL A 16 -43.82 7.91 27.14
C VAL A 16 -45.25 8.41 27.44
N GLY A 17 -46.19 7.52 27.75
CA GLY A 17 -47.60 7.85 28.00
C GLY A 17 -47.76 8.82 29.18
N GLY A 18 -48.40 9.95 28.93
CA GLY A 18 -48.75 10.97 29.93
C GLY A 18 -49.92 11.78 29.40
N SER A 19 -50.82 12.23 30.28
CA SER A 19 -52.03 12.97 29.92
C SER A 19 -51.69 14.23 29.13
N SER A 20 -52.59 14.66 28.24
CA SER A 20 -52.55 16.03 27.70
C SER A 20 -52.47 17.00 28.87
N ASN A 21 -51.36 17.75 28.98
CA ASN A 21 -50.98 18.69 30.06
C ASN A 21 -49.98 18.20 31.12
N THR A 22 -49.37 17.02 31.01
CA THR A 22 -48.23 16.62 31.90
C THR A 22 -46.87 16.80 31.21
N PHE A 23 -45.86 17.25 31.96
CA PHE A 23 -44.49 17.40 31.46
C PHE A 23 -43.91 16.05 31.07
N LYS A 24 -43.43 15.93 29.84
CA LYS A 24 -42.59 14.81 29.42
C LYS A 24 -41.11 15.18 29.57
N PRO A 25 -40.34 14.43 30.37
CA PRO A 25 -38.88 14.59 30.43
C PRO A 25 -38.26 14.46 29.04
N GLY A 26 -37.42 15.42 28.66
CA GLY A 26 -36.81 15.48 27.32
C GLY A 26 -37.78 15.74 26.16
N GLY A 27 -39.03 16.11 26.45
CA GLY A 27 -40.04 16.41 25.44
C GLY A 27 -39.70 17.67 24.64
N ILE A 28 -39.79 17.57 23.30
CA ILE A 28 -39.69 18.71 22.40
C ILE A 28 -41.11 19.14 22.01
N TYR A 29 -41.43 20.40 22.24
CA TYR A 29 -42.75 20.99 21.99
C TYR A 29 -42.67 22.05 20.91
N LYS A 30 -43.71 22.14 20.08
CA LYS A 30 -43.88 23.25 19.14
C LYS A 30 -44.61 24.39 19.83
N GLY A 31 -44.05 25.59 19.76
CA GLY A 31 -44.60 26.81 20.34
C GLY A 31 -44.68 27.94 19.31
N VAL A 32 -45.39 29.01 19.69
CA VAL A 32 -45.50 30.25 18.90
C VAL A 32 -44.99 31.40 19.75
N VAL A 33 -44.05 32.18 19.21
CA VAL A 33 -43.53 33.39 19.85
C VAL A 33 -44.65 34.42 19.96
N LYS A 34 -44.99 34.82 21.19
CA LYS A 34 -46.04 35.80 21.48
C LYS A 34 -45.53 37.20 21.74
N ALA A 35 -44.31 37.31 22.27
CA ALA A 35 -43.67 38.59 22.48
C ALA A 35 -42.16 38.43 22.47
N VAL A 36 -41.47 39.36 21.80
CA VAL A 36 -40.02 39.52 21.82
C VAL A 36 -39.74 40.96 22.20
N LYS A 37 -38.76 41.19 23.07
CA LYS A 37 -38.35 42.55 23.40
C LYS A 37 -37.79 43.25 22.14
N GLY A 38 -38.37 44.39 21.78
CA GLY A 38 -38.00 45.17 20.59
C GLY A 38 -39.20 45.60 19.74
N THR A 39 -40.34 44.93 19.90
CA THR A 39 -41.62 45.29 19.27
C THR A 39 -42.63 45.75 20.33
N SER A 40 -42.61 47.05 20.62
CA SER A 40 -43.70 47.84 21.27
C SER A 40 -44.41 47.37 22.56
N ASP A 41 -44.00 46.30 23.24
CA ASP A 41 -44.73 45.79 24.42
C ASP A 41 -44.03 46.10 25.76
N ARG A 42 -44.67 46.99 26.55
CA ARG A 42 -44.20 47.50 27.86
C ARG A 42 -44.17 46.46 29.00
N GLY A 43 -44.40 45.17 28.74
CA GLY A 43 -44.58 44.13 29.76
C GLY A 43 -43.51 43.03 29.83
N VAL A 44 -42.48 43.05 28.97
CA VAL A 44 -41.48 41.97 28.88
C VAL A 44 -40.13 42.43 29.44
N PRO A 45 -39.58 41.76 30.48
CA PRO A 45 -38.24 42.07 31.02
C PRO A 45 -37.12 41.97 29.97
N ALA A 46 -36.00 42.67 30.23
CA ALA A 46 -34.83 42.60 29.36
C ALA A 46 -34.35 41.16 29.17
N GLY A 47 -33.99 40.77 27.94
CA GLY A 47 -33.44 39.43 27.71
C GLY A 47 -34.49 38.33 27.51
N GLN A 48 -35.80 38.64 27.41
CA GLN A 48 -36.85 37.62 27.45
C GLN A 48 -37.71 37.52 26.17
N VAL A 49 -38.05 36.29 25.81
CA VAL A 49 -39.02 35.91 24.78
C VAL A 49 -40.16 35.14 25.45
N ILE A 50 -41.41 35.46 25.10
CA ILE A 50 -42.59 34.71 25.54
C ILE A 50 -43.02 33.75 24.44
N VAL A 51 -43.11 32.46 24.75
CA VAL A 51 -43.57 31.42 23.84
C VAL A 51 -44.87 30.81 24.38
N SER A 52 -45.92 30.83 23.57
CA SER A 52 -47.17 30.10 23.85
C SER A 52 -47.06 28.68 23.30
N ILE A 53 -47.28 27.69 24.14
CA ILE A 53 -47.15 26.27 23.76
C ILE A 53 -48.55 25.63 23.74
N PRO A 54 -49.12 25.32 22.55
CA PRO A 54 -50.46 24.72 22.44
C PRO A 54 -50.63 23.40 23.19
N TYR A 55 -49.55 22.62 23.36
CA TYR A 55 -49.57 21.37 24.11
C TYR A 55 -50.01 21.55 25.58
N PHE A 56 -49.66 22.68 26.19
CA PHE A 56 -50.04 23.04 27.57
C PHE A 56 -51.27 23.97 27.60
N GLY A 57 -52.23 23.75 26.69
CA GLY A 57 -53.43 24.60 26.59
C GLY A 57 -53.14 26.03 26.14
N GLY A 58 -52.02 26.27 25.45
CA GLY A 58 -51.63 27.61 25.00
C GLY A 58 -51.01 28.50 26.09
N GLN A 59 -50.61 27.93 27.23
CA GLN A 59 -49.91 28.66 28.28
C GLN A 59 -48.62 29.33 27.78
N ASN A 60 -48.32 30.47 28.39
CA ASN A 60 -47.18 31.31 28.06
C ASN A 60 -45.99 30.98 28.97
N PHE A 61 -44.87 30.64 28.36
CA PHE A 61 -43.61 30.34 29.04
C PHE A 61 -42.55 31.37 28.63
N ARG A 62 -41.57 31.61 29.51
CA ARG A 62 -40.53 32.61 29.30
C ARG A 62 -39.21 31.93 28.98
N TYR A 63 -38.57 32.34 27.90
CA TYR A 63 -37.18 32.01 27.52
C TYR A 63 -36.30 33.20 27.89
N SER A 64 -35.22 32.97 28.66
CA SER A 64 -34.38 34.04 29.25
C SER A 64 -32.89 34.00 28.84
N PRO A 65 -32.60 33.86 27.53
CA PRO A 65 -31.48 34.60 26.96
C PRO A 65 -31.86 35.17 25.59
N SER A 66 -32.28 36.43 25.55
CA SER A 66 -32.38 37.21 24.30
C SER A 66 -31.11 38.03 24.03
N SER A 67 -30.05 37.88 24.83
CA SER A 67 -28.73 38.48 24.55
C SER A 67 -27.99 37.76 23.43
N ASP A 68 -28.33 36.48 23.18
CA ASP A 68 -27.57 35.60 22.30
C ASP A 68 -28.41 35.17 21.08
N GLN A 69 -29.26 36.08 20.57
CA GLN A 69 -29.97 35.87 19.31
C GLN A 69 -29.08 36.32 18.15
N SER A 70 -29.19 35.63 17.02
CA SER A 70 -28.55 36.03 15.77
C SER A 70 -28.82 37.51 15.48
N PRO A 71 -27.78 38.34 15.25
CA PRO A 71 -27.97 39.75 14.91
C PRO A 71 -28.64 39.93 13.53
N MET A 72 -28.62 38.92 12.67
CA MET A 72 -29.17 38.97 11.30
C MET A 72 -30.59 38.42 11.17
N ASP A 73 -31.01 37.50 12.03
CA ASP A 73 -32.38 36.92 12.00
C ASP A 73 -32.92 36.71 13.43
N ARG A 74 -33.43 37.80 14.03
CA ARG A 74 -33.98 37.80 15.38
C ARG A 74 -35.38 37.18 15.39
N LEU A 75 -35.73 36.50 16.48
CA LEU A 75 -37.10 36.01 16.68
C LEU A 75 -38.07 37.20 16.67
N THR A 76 -39.23 37.02 16.04
CA THR A 76 -40.31 37.99 15.97
C THR A 76 -41.64 37.38 16.45
N THR A 77 -42.60 38.22 16.81
CA THR A 77 -43.92 37.77 17.21
C THR A 77 -44.60 37.04 16.04
N GLY A 78 -45.05 35.80 16.29
CA GLY A 78 -45.68 34.93 15.30
C GLY A 78 -44.81 33.75 14.88
N ASP A 79 -43.50 33.79 15.12
CA ASP A 79 -42.59 32.71 14.73
C ASP A 79 -42.94 31.39 15.41
N GLN A 80 -42.90 30.32 14.63
CA GLN A 80 -43.08 28.96 15.14
C GLN A 80 -41.72 28.40 15.57
N VAL A 81 -41.62 27.91 16.80
CA VAL A 81 -40.36 27.43 17.39
C VAL A 81 -40.49 26.03 17.96
N TYR A 82 -39.41 25.26 17.95
CA TYR A 82 -39.25 24.07 18.76
C TYR A 82 -38.60 24.46 20.08
N CYS A 83 -39.13 23.95 21.19
CA CYS A 83 -38.67 24.27 22.53
C CYS A 83 -38.70 23.06 23.45
N THR A 84 -37.86 23.08 24.47
CA THR A 84 -37.79 22.07 25.53
C THR A 84 -37.68 22.78 26.89
N PHE A 85 -37.86 22.03 27.97
CA PHE A 85 -37.65 22.55 29.32
C PHE A 85 -36.41 21.91 29.92
N LEU A 86 -35.41 22.73 30.22
CA LEU A 86 -34.22 22.28 30.92
C LEU A 86 -34.59 21.87 32.34
N ASN A 87 -33.92 20.85 32.87
CA ASN A 87 -34.14 20.32 34.21
C ASN A 87 -35.60 19.94 34.54
N ASN A 88 -36.45 19.74 33.53
CA ASN A 88 -37.90 19.52 33.66
C ASN A 88 -38.63 20.62 34.45
N LYS A 89 -38.14 21.88 34.42
CA LYS A 89 -38.75 23.02 35.12
C LYS A 89 -39.41 23.98 34.14
N THR A 90 -40.66 24.39 34.44
CA THR A 90 -41.45 25.34 33.61
C THR A 90 -40.80 26.71 33.41
N LYS A 91 -39.89 27.07 34.32
CA LYS A 91 -39.18 28.36 34.31
C LYS A 91 -37.94 28.34 33.42
N ASP A 92 -37.44 27.17 33.05
CA ASP A 92 -36.20 26.98 32.30
C ASP A 92 -36.53 26.52 30.87
N LEU A 93 -37.35 27.29 30.17
CA LEU A 93 -37.61 27.05 28.74
C LEU A 93 -36.30 27.24 27.97
N ALA A 94 -36.05 26.39 26.98
CA ALA A 94 -35.02 26.55 25.98
C ALA A 94 -35.64 26.44 24.57
N ILE A 95 -35.32 27.39 23.69
CA ILE A 95 -35.68 27.31 22.27
C ILE A 95 -34.57 26.56 21.55
N LEU A 96 -34.92 25.54 20.76
CA LEU A 96 -33.98 24.70 20.01
C LEU A 96 -33.81 25.19 18.56
N GLY A 97 -34.81 25.89 18.01
CA GLY A 97 -34.79 26.43 16.65
C GLY A 97 -36.18 26.81 16.14
N ARG A 98 -36.25 27.47 14.97
CA ARG A 98 -37.52 27.76 14.29
C ARG A 98 -38.04 26.54 13.52
N ALA A 99 -39.36 26.41 13.43
CA ALA A 99 -40.02 25.29 12.76
C ALA A 99 -40.06 25.43 11.23
N ASP A 100 -39.74 26.60 10.68
CA ASP A 100 -39.72 26.93 9.25
C ASP A 100 -38.37 26.61 8.56
N ARG A 101 -37.44 25.95 9.27
CA ARG A 101 -36.12 25.51 8.78
C ARG A 101 -35.13 26.61 8.39
N GLN A 102 -35.31 27.85 8.87
CA GLN A 102 -34.23 28.85 8.76
C GLN A 102 -33.06 28.44 9.68
N THR A 103 -31.91 28.19 9.05
CA THR A 103 -30.69 27.61 9.65
C THR A 103 -29.93 28.56 10.58
N ASP A 104 -30.23 29.86 10.55
CA ASP A 104 -29.36 30.90 11.12
C ASP A 104 -29.70 31.31 12.56
N VAL A 105 -30.68 30.65 13.19
CA VAL A 105 -31.19 31.07 14.51
C VAL A 105 -30.32 30.56 15.67
N PHE A 106 -29.52 29.51 15.45
CA PHE A 106 -28.63 28.92 16.46
C PHE A 106 -27.30 28.46 15.87
N ILE A 107 -26.59 29.36 15.20
CA ILE A 107 -25.13 29.31 15.29
C ILE A 107 -24.83 30.16 16.53
N PRO A 108 -24.37 29.60 17.65
CA PRO A 108 -23.83 30.45 18.69
C PRO A 108 -22.66 31.18 18.02
N LEU A 109 -22.83 32.47 17.74
CA LEU A 109 -21.73 33.32 17.29
C LEU A 109 -21.23 33.94 18.59
N ALA A 110 -20.15 33.41 19.14
CA ALA A 110 -19.48 34.08 20.24
C ALA A 110 -18.56 35.14 19.63
N ASP A 111 -18.71 36.39 20.09
CA ASP A 111 -17.64 37.38 19.97
C ASP A 111 -16.55 36.96 20.96
N THR A 112 -15.64 36.08 20.52
CA THR A 112 -14.59 35.51 21.38
C THR A 112 -13.47 36.50 21.69
N ASP A 113 -13.36 37.62 20.96
CA ASP A 113 -12.25 38.57 21.08
C ASP A 113 -12.67 40.01 21.45
N GLY A 114 -13.96 40.34 21.38
CA GLY A 114 -14.50 41.64 21.83
C GLY A 114 -14.36 42.75 20.79
N ASP A 115 -13.95 42.42 19.57
CA ASP A 115 -13.71 43.37 18.48
C ASP A 115 -14.85 43.42 17.45
N GLY A 116 -15.99 42.77 17.75
CA GLY A 116 -17.20 42.81 16.91
C GLY A 116 -17.18 41.87 15.71
N GLY A 117 -16.26 40.92 15.66
CA GLY A 117 -16.23 39.85 14.67
C GLY A 117 -17.05 38.63 15.10
N SER A 118 -18.05 38.23 14.32
CA SER A 118 -18.83 37.03 14.61
C SER A 118 -18.22 35.78 13.95
N ARG A 119 -17.81 34.78 14.74
CA ARG A 119 -17.31 33.47 14.26
C ARG A 119 -18.22 32.33 14.75
N PRO A 120 -18.41 31.23 14.00
CA PRO A 120 -19.20 30.07 14.45
C PRO A 120 -18.59 29.46 15.73
N ALA A 121 -19.37 29.26 16.79
CA ALA A 121 -18.88 28.67 18.06
C ALA A 121 -18.58 27.17 17.99
N PHE A 122 -18.76 26.54 16.82
CA PHE A 122 -18.25 25.20 16.55
C PHE A 122 -17.14 25.29 15.49
N GLU A 123 -15.95 25.69 15.92
CA GLU A 123 -14.70 25.17 15.34
C GLU A 123 -14.20 24.07 16.30
N GLY A 124 -14.53 22.82 15.96
CA GLY A 124 -14.11 21.65 16.71
C GLY A 124 -13.92 20.49 15.78
N GLN A 125 -12.68 20.01 15.69
CA GLN A 125 -12.29 18.81 14.96
C GLN A 125 -12.97 17.60 15.61
N LEU A 126 -13.61 16.74 14.81
CA LEU A 126 -14.22 15.52 15.33
C LEU A 126 -13.10 14.64 15.88
N ARG A 127 -13.05 14.45 17.20
CA ARG A 127 -12.09 13.54 17.85
C ARG A 127 -12.75 12.22 18.17
N GLY A 128 -12.04 11.12 17.94
CA GLY A 128 -12.39 9.80 18.46
C GLY A 128 -12.35 9.77 19.99
N ASP A 129 -12.89 8.72 20.59
CA ASP A 129 -12.96 8.55 22.05
C ASP A 129 -11.58 8.49 22.73
N ASP A 130 -10.51 8.30 21.95
CA ASP A 130 -9.10 8.35 22.37
C ASP A 130 -8.44 9.73 22.17
N GLY A 131 -9.18 10.71 21.66
CA GLY A 131 -8.70 12.06 21.40
C GLY A 131 -8.02 12.26 20.04
N SER A 132 -8.04 11.26 19.14
CA SER A 132 -7.48 11.38 17.79
C SER A 132 -8.42 12.09 16.81
N ASP A 133 -7.90 13.03 16.01
CA ASP A 133 -8.70 13.77 15.03
C ASP A 133 -9.11 12.87 13.85
N LEU A 134 -10.42 12.71 13.63
CA LEU A 134 -10.99 11.80 12.63
C LEU A 134 -11.20 12.45 11.26
N VAL A 135 -11.35 13.78 11.17
CA VAL A 135 -11.54 14.48 9.89
C VAL A 135 -11.02 15.92 9.96
N GLY A 136 -9.96 16.24 9.19
CA GLY A 136 -9.68 17.60 8.71
C GLY A 136 -8.23 18.09 8.87
N GLY A 137 -7.52 18.21 7.74
CA GLY A 137 -6.22 18.91 7.64
C GLY A 137 -5.21 18.18 6.76
N TYR A 138 -5.28 18.38 5.44
CA TYR A 138 -4.55 17.68 4.38
C TYR A 138 -4.80 16.16 4.32
N PHE A 139 -5.66 15.77 3.39
CA PHE A 139 -5.99 14.38 3.09
C PHE A 139 -4.76 13.58 2.65
N HIS A 140 -4.20 12.81 3.59
CA HIS A 140 -3.60 11.51 3.28
C HIS A 140 -4.41 10.46 4.05
N PRO A 141 -4.93 9.40 3.41
CA PRO A 141 -5.51 8.29 4.15
C PRO A 141 -4.39 7.57 4.91
N THR A 142 -4.17 7.97 6.16
CA THR A 142 -3.22 7.33 7.08
C THR A 142 -3.92 6.15 7.72
N TYR A 143 -3.66 4.93 7.26
CA TYR A 143 -3.99 3.73 8.04
C TYR A 143 -2.95 3.64 9.16
N SER A 144 -3.33 4.07 10.36
CA SER A 144 -2.53 3.97 11.59
C SER A 144 -2.68 2.58 12.18
N PHE A 145 -1.59 1.82 12.25
CA PHE A 145 -1.49 0.66 13.14
C PHE A 145 -0.94 1.17 14.48
N THR A 146 -1.86 1.32 15.44
CA THR A 146 -1.71 1.48 16.91
C THR A 146 -0.39 1.99 17.51
N ASP A 147 -0.54 3.03 18.34
CA ASP A 147 0.25 3.54 19.49
C ASP A 147 1.79 3.70 19.44
N GLY A 148 2.48 3.29 18.38
CA GLY A 148 3.90 3.56 18.17
C GLY A 148 4.17 4.94 17.56
N THR A 149 5.08 5.73 18.13
CA THR A 149 5.62 6.91 17.42
C THR A 149 6.47 6.45 16.23
N GLY A 150 6.10 6.82 15.00
CA GLY A 150 6.87 6.51 13.79
C GLY A 150 6.50 5.21 13.08
N THR A 151 5.37 4.60 13.42
CA THR A 151 4.82 3.40 12.75
C THR A 151 3.58 3.73 11.91
N GLY A 152 3.42 3.08 10.77
CA GLY A 152 2.25 3.19 9.90
C GLY A 152 2.53 3.62 8.46
N MET A 153 1.45 3.83 7.71
CA MET A 153 1.48 4.28 6.32
C MET A 153 1.40 5.80 6.25
N HIS A 154 2.45 6.50 5.83
CA HIS A 154 2.46 7.96 5.73
C HIS A 154 3.07 8.44 4.42
N ARG A 155 2.78 9.69 4.01
CA ARG A 155 3.52 10.35 2.94
C ARG A 155 4.68 11.14 3.56
N SER A 156 5.83 11.15 2.91
CA SER A 156 6.98 11.96 3.33
C SER A 156 6.70 13.45 3.20
N ASP A 157 7.02 14.23 4.24
CA ASP A 157 6.91 15.69 4.30
C ASP A 157 8.21 16.41 3.87
N THR A 158 9.24 15.65 3.47
CA THR A 158 10.52 16.21 3.05
C THR A 158 10.40 16.88 1.67
N ALA A 159 10.89 18.12 1.55
CA ALA A 159 10.90 18.83 0.26
C ALA A 159 11.70 18.01 -0.78
N ASN A 160 11.10 17.76 -1.94
CA ASN A 160 11.56 16.90 -3.05
C ASN A 160 11.29 15.38 -2.94
N SER A 161 10.51 14.91 -1.97
CA SER A 161 9.98 13.53 -1.93
C SER A 161 8.51 13.44 -2.37
N ALA A 162 8.09 14.28 -3.31
CA ALA A 162 6.73 14.25 -3.84
C ALA A 162 6.44 12.84 -4.40
N ASP A 163 5.43 12.19 -3.84
CA ASP A 163 4.88 10.87 -4.25
C ASP A 163 5.58 9.61 -3.75
N THR A 164 6.03 9.59 -2.49
CA THR A 164 6.43 8.33 -1.84
C THR A 164 5.46 7.93 -0.72
N LEU A 165 4.87 6.74 -0.86
CA LEU A 165 4.12 6.08 0.21
C LEU A 165 5.11 5.33 1.10
N HIS A 166 5.27 5.79 2.34
CA HIS A 166 6.16 5.18 3.32
C HIS A 166 5.38 4.16 4.16
N LEU A 167 5.96 2.98 4.32
CA LEU A 167 5.51 1.95 5.26
C LEU A 167 6.62 1.81 6.31
N SER A 168 6.38 2.28 7.54
CA SER A 168 7.37 2.29 8.61
C SER A 168 6.89 1.48 9.81
N VAL A 169 7.79 0.76 10.47
CA VAL A 169 7.54 0.06 11.73
C VAL A 169 8.74 0.27 12.67
N SER A 170 8.49 0.38 13.96
CA SER A 170 9.50 0.55 14.99
C SER A 170 9.97 -0.83 15.44
N GLY A 171 10.86 -1.47 14.67
CA GLY A 171 11.32 -2.82 14.97
C GLY A 171 12.43 -3.32 14.03
N THR A 172 12.86 -4.57 14.23
CA THR A 172 13.91 -5.22 13.42
C THR A 172 13.41 -5.68 12.04
N GLU A 173 12.10 -5.91 11.88
CA GLU A 173 11.47 -6.36 10.64
C GLU A 173 10.76 -5.17 9.99
N ALA A 174 11.24 -4.67 8.85
CA ALA A 174 10.73 -3.42 8.26
C ALA A 174 9.36 -3.58 7.57
N ILE A 175 9.21 -4.57 6.70
CA ILE A 175 7.97 -4.85 5.94
C ILE A 175 7.99 -6.33 5.52
N ARG A 176 6.95 -7.10 5.85
CA ARG A 176 6.75 -8.45 5.32
C ARG A 176 5.64 -8.45 4.28
N ILE A 177 5.98 -8.79 3.03
CA ILE A 177 5.02 -9.03 1.95
C ILE A 177 5.02 -10.53 1.69
N GLY A 178 4.05 -11.23 2.27
CA GLY A 178 3.92 -12.69 2.19
C GLY A 178 2.46 -13.12 2.21
N GLN A 179 2.19 -14.36 1.80
CA GLN A 179 0.86 -14.99 1.90
C GLN A 179 0.81 -15.93 3.12
N ASP A 180 -0.34 -16.05 3.78
CA ASP A 180 -0.58 -16.95 4.93
C ASP A 180 -0.61 -18.45 4.58
N THR A 181 -0.43 -18.83 3.31
CA THR A 181 -0.57 -20.22 2.84
C THR A 181 0.74 -20.78 2.31
N TYR A 182 1.06 -22.00 2.74
CA TYR A 182 2.31 -22.74 2.49
C TYR A 182 2.69 -23.00 1.01
N SER A 183 1.90 -22.56 0.02
CA SER A 183 2.04 -22.99 -1.38
C SER A 183 2.03 -21.85 -2.40
N SER A 184 2.24 -20.60 -1.98
CA SER A 184 2.18 -19.45 -2.89
C SER A 184 3.18 -18.36 -2.50
N TYR A 185 3.85 -17.80 -3.51
CA TYR A 185 4.88 -16.79 -3.33
C TYR A 185 4.24 -15.42 -3.11
N GLY A 186 4.60 -14.74 -2.01
CA GLY A 186 4.38 -13.31 -1.91
C GLY A 186 5.31 -12.61 -2.89
N THR A 187 4.78 -12.07 -3.98
CA THR A 187 5.57 -11.46 -5.04
C THR A 187 5.50 -9.95 -4.96
N VAL A 188 6.64 -9.28 -5.08
CA VAL A 188 6.72 -7.83 -5.30
C VAL A 188 7.09 -7.61 -6.76
N TRP A 189 6.18 -6.99 -7.51
CA TRP A 189 6.40 -6.64 -8.91
C TRP A 189 6.85 -5.18 -9.01
N PHE A 190 7.98 -4.94 -9.67
CA PHE A 190 8.43 -3.61 -10.05
C PHE A 190 8.26 -3.44 -11.55
N THR A 191 7.31 -2.60 -11.97
CA THR A 191 7.14 -2.17 -13.36
C THR A 191 7.64 -0.75 -13.48
N ASP A 192 8.62 -0.51 -14.34
CA ASP A 192 9.16 0.83 -14.62
C ASP A 192 9.69 1.55 -13.37
N SER A 193 10.20 0.74 -12.43
CA SER A 193 10.71 1.16 -11.13
C SER A 193 11.91 0.30 -10.75
N TYR A 194 12.74 0.78 -9.82
CA TYR A 194 13.91 0.05 -9.32
C TYR A 194 13.77 -0.26 -7.83
N LEU A 195 14.32 -1.40 -7.40
CA LEU A 195 14.51 -1.71 -5.99
C LEU A 195 15.85 -1.12 -5.54
N GLN A 196 15.81 -0.07 -4.71
CA GLN A 196 17.01 0.51 -4.10
C GLN A 196 17.09 0.08 -2.63
N VAL A 197 18.08 -0.75 -2.31
CA VAL A 197 18.34 -1.25 -0.96
C VAL A 197 19.85 -1.36 -0.73
N GLN A 198 20.28 -1.36 0.54
CA GLN A 198 21.69 -1.56 0.89
C GLN A 198 22.15 -3.01 0.63
N GLY A 199 21.26 -3.99 0.78
CA GLY A 199 21.57 -5.40 0.56
C GLY A 199 20.31 -6.24 0.42
N ILE A 200 20.43 -7.35 -0.30
CA ILE A 200 19.36 -8.34 -0.51
C ILE A 200 19.88 -9.66 0.04
N TYR A 201 19.22 -10.19 1.08
CA TYR A 201 19.59 -11.44 1.73
C TYR A 201 18.40 -12.40 1.73
N PRO A 202 18.60 -13.70 1.49
CA PRO A 202 17.55 -14.69 1.67
C PRO A 202 17.22 -14.86 3.16
N TRP A 203 15.97 -15.19 3.46
CA TRP A 203 15.52 -15.47 4.84
C TRP A 203 16.24 -16.67 5.46
N ALA A 204 16.48 -17.71 4.67
CA ALA A 204 17.15 -18.94 5.10
C ALA A 204 18.36 -19.24 4.23
N HIS A 205 19.40 -19.77 4.89
CA HIS A 205 20.63 -20.21 4.23
C HIS A 205 20.35 -21.37 3.26
N ASN A 206 20.85 -21.24 2.03
CA ASN A 206 20.83 -22.29 0.98
C ASN A 206 19.43 -22.82 0.60
N LEU A 207 18.38 -21.99 0.68
CA LEU A 207 17.02 -22.39 0.35
C LEU A 207 16.40 -21.64 -0.83
N TYR A 208 16.88 -20.42 -1.12
CA TYR A 208 16.24 -19.52 -2.09
C TYR A 208 17.19 -19.22 -3.25
N SER A 209 16.64 -19.26 -4.47
CA SER A 209 17.32 -18.88 -5.71
C SER A 209 17.10 -17.41 -6.04
N MET A 210 18.00 -16.84 -6.84
CA MET A 210 17.80 -15.54 -7.47
C MET A 210 17.43 -15.74 -8.94
N GLY A 211 16.17 -15.44 -9.28
CA GLY A 211 15.57 -15.85 -10.54
C GLY A 211 15.10 -17.30 -10.51
N ALA A 212 14.36 -17.70 -11.55
CA ALA A 212 13.86 -19.06 -11.73
C ALA A 212 13.74 -19.39 -13.22
N THR A 213 13.45 -20.65 -13.52
CA THR A 213 13.07 -21.11 -14.87
C THR A 213 11.92 -20.24 -15.40
N GLY A 214 12.08 -19.68 -16.60
CA GLY A 214 11.12 -18.73 -17.19
C GLY A 214 11.20 -17.29 -16.65
N LEU A 215 11.83 -17.05 -15.49
CA LEU A 215 11.97 -15.73 -14.84
C LEU A 215 13.45 -15.40 -14.59
N ARG A 216 14.21 -15.28 -15.68
CA ARG A 216 15.65 -15.00 -15.64
C ARG A 216 15.92 -13.50 -15.57
N PHE A 217 16.94 -13.13 -14.80
CA PHE A 217 17.56 -11.82 -14.95
C PHE A 217 18.26 -11.73 -16.30
N LEU A 218 18.02 -10.65 -17.04
CA LEU A 218 18.68 -10.42 -18.33
C LEU A 218 20.18 -10.17 -18.16
N ASN A 219 20.54 -9.35 -17.17
CA ASN A 219 21.92 -9.00 -16.85
C ASN A 219 22.08 -8.83 -15.34
N MET A 220 23.30 -9.10 -14.86
CA MET A 220 23.73 -8.75 -13.51
C MET A 220 24.96 -7.85 -13.61
N TYR A 221 24.83 -6.61 -13.13
CA TYR A 221 25.93 -5.66 -13.06
C TYR A 221 26.46 -5.66 -11.63
N VAL A 222 27.57 -6.38 -11.41
CA VAL A 222 28.23 -6.51 -10.11
C VAL A 222 29.66 -5.97 -10.21
N SER A 223 30.07 -5.20 -9.20
CA SER A 223 31.46 -4.83 -8.96
C SER A 223 31.96 -5.55 -7.72
N GLY A 224 33.26 -5.87 -7.67
CA GLY A 224 33.89 -6.39 -6.45
C GLY A 224 33.70 -5.42 -5.27
N ASP A 225 33.90 -5.93 -4.05
CA ASP A 225 33.85 -5.09 -2.86
C ASP A 225 35.12 -4.24 -2.71
N TYR A 226 35.16 -3.39 -1.69
CA TYR A 226 36.34 -2.59 -1.36
C TYR A 226 37.57 -3.43 -0.93
N PHE A 227 37.35 -4.69 -0.53
CA PHE A 227 38.34 -5.60 0.03
C PHE A 227 38.84 -6.68 -0.95
N GLY A 228 38.29 -6.81 -2.17
CA GLY A 228 38.75 -7.79 -3.15
C GLY A 228 37.88 -7.94 -4.41
N PRO A 229 38.45 -8.53 -5.48
CA PRO A 229 37.84 -8.58 -6.81
C PRO A 229 36.79 -9.69 -7.03
N ASN A 230 36.33 -10.39 -5.99
CA ASN A 230 35.50 -11.58 -6.19
C ASN A 230 34.03 -11.21 -6.45
N GLN A 231 33.59 -11.40 -7.70
CA GLN A 231 32.23 -11.06 -8.16
C GLN A 231 31.17 -12.07 -7.69
N TYR A 232 31.55 -13.34 -7.48
CA TYR A 232 30.69 -14.41 -6.97
C TYR A 232 31.52 -15.33 -6.07
N ILE A 233 30.97 -15.77 -4.94
CA ILE A 233 31.62 -16.70 -4.01
C ILE A 233 30.95 -18.07 -4.16
N ASN A 234 31.74 -19.09 -4.53
CA ASN A 234 31.29 -20.48 -4.56
C ASN A 234 31.80 -21.21 -3.32
N THR A 235 30.90 -21.60 -2.41
CA THR A 235 31.28 -22.35 -1.20
C THR A 235 31.84 -23.72 -1.59
N SER A 236 33.05 -24.02 -1.12
CA SER A 236 33.77 -25.25 -1.45
C SER A 236 34.48 -25.84 -0.21
N ASP A 237 33.74 -25.99 0.88
CA ASP A 237 34.21 -26.60 2.13
C ASP A 237 34.29 -28.13 1.99
N GLU A 238 35.36 -28.76 2.47
CA GLU A 238 35.52 -30.22 2.45
C GLU A 238 34.48 -30.94 3.30
N ASN A 239 34.02 -30.33 4.40
CA ASN A 239 33.05 -30.93 5.32
C ASN A 239 31.63 -30.99 4.72
N LEU A 240 31.41 -30.27 3.62
CA LEU A 240 30.16 -30.23 2.88
C LEU A 240 30.19 -31.10 1.63
N LYS A 241 31.26 -31.91 1.45
CA LYS A 241 31.46 -32.77 0.30
C LYS A 241 31.65 -34.23 0.73
N THR A 242 31.22 -35.13 -0.14
CA THR A 242 31.45 -36.57 -0.07
C THR A 242 32.05 -37.04 -1.39
N ASP A 243 32.57 -38.27 -1.43
CA ASP A 243 33.03 -38.93 -2.65
C ASP A 243 34.06 -38.10 -3.44
N ILE A 244 35.00 -37.49 -2.72
CA ILE A 244 36.05 -36.64 -3.28
C ILE A 244 37.08 -37.55 -3.98
N LEU A 245 36.99 -37.61 -5.30
CA LEU A 245 37.87 -38.36 -6.21
C LEU A 245 38.54 -37.41 -7.21
N ASP A 246 39.61 -37.88 -7.87
CA ASP A 246 40.20 -37.16 -9.00
C ASP A 246 39.18 -36.98 -10.13
N SER A 247 39.19 -35.81 -10.77
CA SER A 247 38.23 -35.49 -11.85
C SER A 247 38.30 -36.54 -12.96
N ALA A 248 37.17 -37.12 -13.37
CA ALA A 248 37.12 -38.03 -14.52
C ALA A 248 37.33 -37.27 -15.85
N LEU A 249 36.87 -36.02 -15.92
CA LEU A 249 36.99 -35.16 -17.09
C LEU A 249 38.35 -34.45 -17.10
N GLY A 250 39.06 -34.54 -18.22
CA GLY A 250 40.41 -33.99 -18.42
C GLY A 250 40.67 -33.63 -19.88
N LEU A 251 41.88 -33.89 -20.36
CA LEU A 251 42.33 -33.47 -21.68
C LEU A 251 41.48 -34.03 -22.82
N ASP A 252 41.13 -35.31 -22.78
CA ASP A 252 40.33 -35.93 -23.84
C ASP A 252 38.95 -35.27 -23.97
N PHE A 253 38.28 -35.02 -22.85
CA PHE A 253 37.02 -34.28 -22.82
C PHE A 253 37.18 -32.87 -23.41
N VAL A 254 38.19 -32.12 -22.95
CA VAL A 254 38.43 -30.74 -23.40
C VAL A 254 38.77 -30.66 -24.89
N LEU A 255 39.51 -31.62 -25.43
CA LEU A 255 39.84 -31.68 -26.87
C LEU A 255 38.63 -31.99 -27.75
N ASN A 256 37.63 -32.70 -27.21
CA ASN A 256 36.39 -33.01 -27.92
C ASN A 256 35.33 -31.90 -27.79
N LEU A 257 35.51 -30.92 -26.89
CA LEU A 257 34.66 -29.73 -26.87
C LEU A 257 34.84 -28.93 -28.16
N ARG A 258 33.73 -28.40 -28.69
CA ARG A 258 33.73 -27.53 -29.87
C ARG A 258 33.41 -26.09 -29.46
N PRO A 259 34.43 -25.22 -29.27
CA PRO A 259 34.19 -23.79 -29.10
C PRO A 259 33.51 -23.21 -30.34
N VAL A 260 32.46 -22.42 -30.13
CA VAL A 260 31.71 -21.76 -31.19
C VAL A 260 31.65 -20.26 -30.99
N SER A 261 31.45 -19.54 -32.09
CA SER A 261 30.92 -18.19 -32.06
C SER A 261 29.47 -18.20 -32.55
N TYR A 262 28.61 -17.42 -31.92
CA TYR A 262 27.19 -17.41 -32.25
C TYR A 262 26.58 -16.03 -32.01
N LYS A 263 25.40 -15.82 -32.60
CA LYS A 263 24.53 -14.68 -32.35
C LYS A 263 23.18 -15.21 -31.91
N TRP A 264 22.50 -14.47 -31.05
CA TRP A 264 21.14 -14.84 -30.66
C TRP A 264 20.18 -14.61 -31.82
N ILE A 265 19.30 -15.58 -32.08
CA ILE A 265 18.12 -15.37 -32.92
C ILE A 265 17.16 -14.40 -32.22
N ASP A 266 16.28 -13.77 -32.98
CA ASP A 266 15.12 -13.03 -32.46
C ASP A 266 14.25 -13.98 -31.63
N ARG A 267 13.91 -13.58 -30.41
CA ARG A 267 13.13 -14.40 -29.46
C ARG A 267 11.66 -13.97 -29.38
N GLY A 268 11.20 -13.18 -30.35
CA GLY A 268 9.84 -12.64 -30.40
C GLY A 268 9.75 -11.18 -29.96
N ASP A 269 10.89 -10.53 -29.72
CA ASP A 269 11.03 -9.10 -29.39
C ASP A 269 11.33 -8.23 -30.63
N GLY A 270 11.54 -8.84 -31.80
CA GLY A 270 11.73 -8.15 -33.08
C GLY A 270 13.19 -7.76 -33.35
N ASP A 271 14.10 -8.04 -32.42
CA ASP A 271 15.49 -7.61 -32.47
C ASP A 271 16.45 -8.80 -32.27
N PRO A 272 16.92 -9.46 -33.35
CA PRO A 272 17.93 -10.49 -33.23
C PRO A 272 19.23 -9.94 -32.63
N GLY A 273 19.94 -10.78 -31.89
CA GLY A 273 21.19 -10.41 -31.25
C GLY A 273 22.26 -10.02 -32.28
N VAL A 274 22.68 -8.76 -32.30
CA VAL A 274 23.67 -8.27 -33.27
C VAL A 274 25.12 -8.59 -32.89
N ARG A 275 25.38 -8.82 -31.59
CA ARG A 275 26.72 -9.06 -31.04
C ARG A 275 27.12 -10.51 -31.20
N THR A 276 28.39 -10.72 -31.57
CA THR A 276 28.99 -12.06 -31.58
C THR A 276 29.36 -12.48 -30.15
N HIS A 277 28.86 -13.64 -29.74
CA HIS A 277 29.18 -14.30 -28.48
C HIS A 277 30.10 -15.49 -28.74
N HIS A 278 30.84 -15.92 -27.72
CA HIS A 278 31.71 -17.09 -27.77
C HIS A 278 31.34 -18.05 -26.64
N GLY A 279 31.27 -19.35 -26.95
CA GLY A 279 30.86 -20.33 -25.96
C GLY A 279 30.76 -21.73 -26.54
N PHE A 280 29.83 -22.51 -25.97
CA PHE A 280 29.56 -23.89 -26.33
C PHE A 280 28.06 -24.07 -26.53
N VAL A 281 27.69 -25.06 -27.34
CA VAL A 281 26.29 -25.48 -27.49
C VAL A 281 25.99 -26.55 -26.44
N ALA A 282 24.97 -26.35 -25.60
CA ALA A 282 24.67 -27.25 -24.48
C ALA A 282 24.39 -28.69 -24.93
N GLN A 283 23.67 -28.87 -26.04
CA GLN A 283 23.34 -30.17 -26.64
C GLN A 283 24.59 -30.92 -27.12
N GLU A 284 25.62 -30.21 -27.58
CA GLU A 284 26.87 -30.84 -27.99
C GLU A 284 27.63 -31.35 -26.77
N VAL A 285 27.62 -30.60 -25.68
CA VAL A 285 28.20 -31.04 -24.40
C VAL A 285 27.40 -32.21 -23.80
N GLU A 286 26.07 -32.19 -23.88
CA GLU A 286 25.21 -33.34 -23.50
C GLU A 286 25.64 -34.60 -24.23
N THR A 287 25.80 -34.50 -25.56
CA THR A 287 26.20 -35.64 -26.41
C THR A 287 27.58 -36.18 -26.02
N LEU A 288 28.52 -35.29 -25.67
CA LEU A 288 29.86 -35.67 -25.21
C LEU A 288 29.85 -36.34 -23.83
N LEU A 289 29.00 -35.88 -22.92
CA LEU A 289 28.81 -36.51 -21.61
C LEU A 289 28.07 -37.85 -21.72
N GLY A 290 27.26 -38.04 -22.77
CA GLY A 290 26.58 -39.29 -23.05
C GLY A 290 25.64 -39.71 -21.92
N ALA A 291 25.76 -40.95 -21.46
CA ALA A 291 24.92 -41.48 -20.39
C ALA A 291 25.12 -40.74 -19.04
N ASP A 292 26.28 -40.10 -18.85
CA ASP A 292 26.60 -39.39 -17.61
C ASP A 292 26.07 -37.96 -17.58
N ALA A 293 25.46 -37.47 -18.67
CA ALA A 293 24.97 -36.10 -18.77
C ALA A 293 24.01 -35.73 -17.62
N ALA A 294 23.03 -36.60 -17.33
CA ALA A 294 22.05 -36.38 -16.27
C ALA A 294 22.64 -36.44 -14.85
N ALA A 295 23.80 -37.08 -14.68
CA ALA A 295 24.50 -37.19 -13.40
C ALA A 295 25.57 -36.09 -13.21
N THR A 296 25.88 -35.33 -14.27
CA THR A 296 26.96 -34.35 -14.27
C THR A 296 26.40 -32.93 -14.18
N ALA A 297 26.68 -32.24 -13.07
CA ALA A 297 26.15 -30.89 -12.81
C ALA A 297 26.54 -29.82 -13.85
N LEU A 298 27.55 -30.08 -14.69
CA LEU A 298 27.99 -29.20 -15.78
C LEU A 298 26.85 -28.88 -16.75
N TRP A 299 26.01 -29.86 -17.09
CA TRP A 299 24.91 -29.71 -18.04
C TRP A 299 23.58 -29.63 -17.30
N ILE A 300 22.72 -28.74 -17.77
CA ILE A 300 21.38 -28.53 -17.21
C ILE A 300 20.37 -28.74 -18.33
N ASN A 301 19.30 -29.46 -18.03
CA ASN A 301 18.11 -29.54 -18.85
C ASN A 301 16.88 -29.32 -17.98
N GLU A 302 16.25 -28.17 -18.13
CA GLU A 302 15.09 -27.79 -17.35
C GLU A 302 13.83 -27.78 -18.23
N GLU A 303 12.77 -28.39 -17.71
CA GLU A 303 11.44 -28.28 -18.29
C GLU A 303 10.79 -26.97 -17.83
N ILE A 304 10.41 -26.14 -18.80
CA ILE A 304 9.66 -24.92 -18.60
C ILE A 304 8.19 -25.26 -18.83
N PRO A 305 7.33 -25.16 -17.79
CA PRO A 305 5.91 -25.40 -17.96
C PRO A 305 5.30 -24.35 -18.88
N ALA A 306 4.16 -24.69 -19.49
CA ALA A 306 3.36 -23.71 -20.22
C ALA A 306 2.96 -22.56 -19.30
N GLN A 307 2.94 -21.34 -19.85
CA GLN A 307 2.52 -20.15 -19.13
C GLN A 307 1.29 -19.58 -19.82
N ASP A 308 0.24 -19.34 -19.05
CA ASP A 308 -0.96 -18.67 -19.54
C ASP A 308 -0.67 -17.21 -19.92
N GLU A 309 -1.50 -16.65 -20.80
CA GLU A 309 -1.44 -15.25 -21.20
C GLU A 309 -1.50 -14.33 -19.97
N GLN A 310 -0.54 -13.41 -19.85
CA GLN A 310 -0.62 -12.36 -18.84
C GLN A 310 -1.27 -11.12 -19.45
N PRO A 311 -2.40 -10.65 -18.89
CA PRO A 311 -3.12 -9.52 -19.46
C PRO A 311 -2.24 -8.27 -19.45
N ALA A 312 -2.45 -7.41 -20.46
CA ALA A 312 -1.85 -6.10 -20.50
C ALA A 312 -2.16 -5.33 -19.21
N MET A 313 -1.12 -4.80 -18.56
CA MET A 313 -1.27 -3.95 -17.38
C MET A 313 -1.54 -2.52 -17.86
N MET A 314 -2.71 -1.96 -17.50
CA MET A 314 -3.02 -0.55 -17.72
C MET A 314 -2.25 0.29 -16.68
N HIS A 315 -1.39 1.21 -17.12
CA HIS A 315 -0.79 2.17 -16.20
C HIS A 315 -1.87 3.06 -15.56
N LEU A 316 -1.73 3.32 -14.26
CA LEU A 316 -2.70 4.03 -13.40
C LEU A 316 -2.85 5.54 -13.70
N ASN A 317 -2.27 6.04 -14.79
CA ASN A 317 -2.17 7.46 -15.12
C ASN A 317 -2.78 7.84 -16.48
N GLY A 318 -3.46 6.92 -17.17
CA GLY A 318 -4.27 7.26 -18.36
C GLY A 318 -3.48 7.81 -19.55
N GLU A 319 -2.15 7.63 -19.54
CA GLU A 319 -1.31 7.81 -20.72
C GLU A 319 -1.09 6.43 -21.33
N ASP A 320 -1.38 6.33 -22.63
CA ASP A 320 -1.57 5.10 -23.42
C ASP A 320 -0.28 4.30 -23.67
N GLU A 321 0.44 3.89 -22.62
CA GLU A 321 1.39 2.79 -22.75
C GLU A 321 0.74 1.49 -22.27
N ILE A 322 0.03 0.82 -23.18
CA ILE A 322 -0.33 -0.58 -22.98
C ILE A 322 0.99 -1.35 -22.99
N ARG A 323 1.48 -1.81 -21.82
CA ARG A 323 2.44 -2.92 -21.83
C ARG A 323 1.72 -4.08 -22.51
N ALA A 324 2.23 -4.48 -23.68
CA ALA A 324 1.65 -5.56 -24.47
C ALA A 324 1.40 -6.78 -23.58
N ALA A 325 0.22 -7.40 -23.74
CA ALA A 325 -0.07 -8.66 -23.08
C ALA A 325 1.08 -9.63 -23.36
N ILE A 326 1.57 -10.31 -22.32
CA ILE A 326 2.59 -11.35 -22.53
C ILE A 326 1.82 -12.56 -23.05
N PRO A 327 2.07 -13.01 -24.29
CA PRO A 327 1.31 -14.10 -24.88
C PRO A 327 1.54 -15.39 -24.10
N ALA A 328 0.56 -16.29 -24.14
CA ALA A 328 0.72 -17.64 -23.62
C ALA A 328 1.92 -18.33 -24.29
N THR A 329 2.65 -19.13 -23.51
CA THR A 329 3.79 -19.91 -24.01
C THR A 329 3.55 -21.39 -23.77
N GLU A 330 3.94 -22.22 -24.73
CA GLU A 330 3.88 -23.67 -24.62
C GLU A 330 5.01 -24.21 -23.76
N ALA A 331 4.77 -25.39 -23.17
CA ALA A 331 5.79 -26.12 -22.43
C ALA A 331 6.98 -26.46 -23.36
N ARG A 332 8.19 -26.27 -22.86
CA ARG A 332 9.43 -26.51 -23.61
C ARG A 332 10.57 -26.88 -22.68
N THR A 333 11.64 -27.45 -23.22
CA THR A 333 12.88 -27.66 -22.46
C THR A 333 13.91 -26.60 -22.81
N GLU A 334 14.59 -26.05 -21.80
CA GLU A 334 15.75 -25.19 -21.98
C GLU A 334 17.00 -25.87 -21.42
N GLN A 335 18.02 -26.02 -22.28
CA GLN A 335 19.32 -26.54 -21.87
C GLN A 335 20.30 -25.41 -21.57
N GLY A 336 21.18 -25.63 -20.60
CA GLY A 336 22.20 -24.67 -20.16
C GLY A 336 23.50 -25.36 -19.72
N LEU A 337 24.54 -24.56 -19.55
CA LEU A 337 25.84 -25.01 -19.06
C LEU A 337 26.29 -24.19 -17.85
N ARG A 338 26.78 -24.87 -16.81
CA ARG A 338 27.47 -24.24 -15.68
C ARG A 338 28.94 -24.04 -16.05
N TYR A 339 29.26 -22.91 -16.67
CA TYR A 339 30.63 -22.62 -17.14
C TYR A 339 31.70 -22.74 -16.04
N GLY A 340 31.36 -22.45 -14.78
CA GLY A 340 32.28 -22.65 -13.65
C GLY A 340 32.75 -24.10 -13.46
N GLU A 341 31.90 -25.07 -13.81
CA GLU A 341 32.23 -26.51 -13.72
C GLU A 341 33.28 -26.94 -14.76
N LEU A 342 33.55 -26.14 -15.80
CA LEU A 342 34.61 -26.41 -16.78
C LEU A 342 36.01 -26.11 -16.24
N ILE A 343 36.14 -25.35 -15.15
CA ILE A 343 37.45 -24.92 -14.64
C ILE A 343 38.29 -26.12 -14.20
N ALA A 344 37.73 -27.05 -13.42
CA ALA A 344 38.47 -28.21 -12.95
C ALA A 344 38.90 -29.16 -14.09
N PRO A 345 38.03 -29.52 -15.06
CA PRO A 345 38.44 -30.26 -16.26
C PRO A 345 39.54 -29.55 -17.08
N MET A 346 39.46 -28.21 -17.21
CA MET A 346 40.52 -27.44 -17.89
C MET A 346 41.86 -27.52 -17.14
N VAL A 347 41.85 -27.40 -15.80
CA VAL A 347 43.07 -27.56 -14.99
C VAL A 347 43.65 -28.95 -15.16
N LYS A 348 42.82 -30.01 -15.08
CA LYS A 348 43.28 -31.38 -15.32
C LYS A 348 43.85 -31.57 -16.72
N ALA A 349 43.19 -31.02 -17.74
CA ALA A 349 43.69 -31.06 -19.12
C ALA A 349 45.07 -30.42 -19.25
N ILE A 350 45.31 -29.28 -18.59
CA ILE A 350 46.61 -28.61 -18.56
C ILE A 350 47.67 -29.50 -17.90
N GLN A 351 47.35 -30.11 -16.76
CA GLN A 351 48.27 -31.03 -16.08
C GLN A 351 48.65 -32.23 -16.96
N GLU A 352 47.68 -32.83 -17.63
CA GLU A 352 47.89 -33.95 -18.56
C GLU A 352 48.70 -33.53 -19.80
N LEU A 353 48.47 -32.32 -20.32
CA LEU A 353 49.27 -31.74 -21.40
C LEU A 353 50.72 -31.53 -20.98
N SER A 354 50.96 -30.97 -19.80
CA SER A 354 52.31 -30.76 -19.26
C SER A 354 53.08 -32.08 -19.13
N ALA A 355 52.44 -33.13 -18.60
CA ALA A 355 53.06 -34.45 -18.49
C ALA A 355 53.41 -35.06 -19.87
N LYS A 356 52.53 -34.89 -20.86
CA LYS A 356 52.79 -35.34 -22.25
C LYS A 356 53.94 -34.55 -22.88
N LEU A 357 54.04 -33.25 -22.61
CA LEU A 357 55.13 -32.41 -23.10
C LEU A 357 56.48 -32.83 -22.51
N GLU A 358 56.56 -33.01 -21.19
CA GLU A 358 57.79 -33.49 -20.52
C GLU A 358 58.24 -34.84 -21.08
N THR A 359 57.28 -35.74 -21.32
CA THR A 359 57.56 -37.05 -21.95
C THR A 359 58.09 -36.90 -23.37
N ALA A 360 57.53 -35.97 -24.16
CA ALA A 360 57.99 -35.71 -25.52
C ALA A 360 59.39 -35.07 -25.55
N GLU A 361 59.64 -34.08 -24.69
CA GLU A 361 60.94 -33.43 -24.54
C GLU A 361 62.03 -34.40 -24.10
N ALA A 362 61.75 -35.28 -23.14
CA ALA A 362 62.69 -36.32 -22.72
C ALA A 362 63.05 -37.28 -23.87
N ARG A 363 62.07 -37.63 -24.71
CA ARG A 363 62.32 -38.46 -25.91
C ARG A 363 63.15 -37.72 -26.95
N ILE A 364 62.90 -36.43 -27.15
CA ILE A 364 63.67 -35.59 -28.06
C ILE A 364 65.12 -35.49 -27.58
N ALA A 365 65.35 -35.23 -26.29
CA ALA A 365 66.70 -35.18 -25.73
C ALA A 365 67.48 -36.48 -25.98
N VAL A 366 66.85 -37.64 -25.75
CA VAL A 366 67.46 -38.95 -26.05
C VAL A 366 67.78 -39.14 -27.54
N LEU A 367 66.97 -38.57 -28.44
CA LEU A 367 67.17 -38.66 -29.89
C LEU A 367 68.20 -37.67 -30.42
N GLU A 368 68.37 -36.52 -29.77
CA GLU A 368 69.29 -35.46 -30.17
C GLU A 368 70.74 -35.69 -29.69
N GLY A 369 70.93 -36.55 -28.68
CA GLY A 369 72.25 -36.95 -28.17
C GLY A 369 72.56 -36.32 -26.83
#